data_AF-A0A5C7RIP0-F1
#
_entry.id   AF-A0A5C7RIP0-F1
#
_cell.length_a   1.000
_cell.length_b   1.000
_cell.length_c   1.000
_cell.angle_alpha   90.00
_cell.angle_beta   90.00
_cell.angle_gamma   90.00
#
_symmetry.space_group_name_H-M   'P 1'
#
loop_
_entity.id
_entity.type
_entity.pdbx_description
1 polymer ?
#
loop_
_entity_poly.entity_id
_entity_poly.type
_entity_poly.pdbx_seq_one_letter_code
_entity_poly.pdbx_strand_id
1 'polypeptide(L)'
;MKFQVVIDEATTHLLQVAVAPSHQHDLSLARQQTTPLPLGSLCVVDSGYQGLILDGCRVVWPLKKPRQRELEPEQKAFNQRLAQVRVKVEHAIRRLKVFRLLKGIYRGRRRGFERRLTLIAGLVNRNLEA
;
A
#
# COMPACT_ATOMS: atom_id res chain seq x y z
N MET A 1 -6.03 2.92 -14.78
CA MET A 1 -6.55 2.97 -13.41
C MET A 1 -5.40 2.61 -12.51
N LYS A 2 -5.22 3.34 -11.42
CA LYS A 2 -4.36 2.93 -10.33
C LYS A 2 -5.21 2.51 -9.15
N PHE A 3 -4.60 1.77 -8.24
CA PHE A 3 -5.20 1.45 -6.96
C PHE A 3 -4.14 1.50 -5.87
N GLN A 4 -4.58 1.83 -4.67
CA GLN A 4 -3.82 1.79 -3.43
C GLN A 4 -4.50 0.80 -2.49
N VAL A 5 -3.70 0.16 -1.64
CA VAL A 5 -4.19 -0.76 -0.62
C VAL A 5 -3.57 -0.42 0.73
N VAL A 6 -4.35 -0.59 1.79
CA VAL A 6 -3.85 -0.64 3.17
C VAL A 6 -3.94 -2.09 3.62
N ILE A 7 -2.86 -2.59 4.22
CA ILE A 7 -2.72 -4.00 4.60
C ILE A 7 -2.33 -4.04 6.08
N ASP A 8 -2.92 -4.98 6.81
CA ASP A 8 -2.48 -5.35 8.14
C ASP A 8 -1.20 -6.18 8.07
N GLU A 9 -0.16 -5.78 8.80
CA GLU A 9 1.17 -6.40 8.71
C GLU A 9 1.20 -7.83 9.27
N ALA A 10 0.44 -8.08 10.33
CA ALA A 10 0.46 -9.35 11.05
C ALA A 10 -0.29 -10.44 10.27
N THR A 11 -1.48 -10.10 9.77
CA THR A 11 -2.38 -11.04 9.12
C THR A 11 -2.29 -11.01 7.60
N THR A 12 -1.69 -9.97 7.01
CA THR A 12 -1.68 -9.70 5.57
C THR A 12 -3.06 -9.43 4.96
N HIS A 13 -4.08 -9.17 5.79
CA HIS A 13 -5.41 -8.79 5.34
C HIS A 13 -5.42 -7.42 4.69
N LEU A 14 -6.17 -7.30 3.60
CA LEU A 14 -6.48 -6.03 2.95
C LEU A 14 -7.55 -5.31 3.78
N LEU A 15 -7.19 -4.18 4.38
CA LEU A 15 -8.08 -3.38 5.22
C LEU A 15 -8.87 -2.36 4.40
N GLN A 16 -8.20 -1.71 3.45
CA GLN A 16 -8.80 -0.66 2.62
C GLN A 16 -8.27 -0.76 1.20
N VAL A 17 -9.12 -0.41 0.24
CA VAL A 17 -8.76 -0.26 -1.18
C VAL A 17 -9.23 1.10 -1.67
N ALA A 18 -8.37 1.78 -2.42
CA ALA A 18 -8.62 3.09 -2.98
C ALA A 18 -8.29 3.06 -4.48
N VAL A 19 -9.02 3.80 -5.31
CA VAL A 19 -8.81 3.80 -6.77
C VAL A 19 -8.78 5.22 -7.33
N ALA A 20 -7.93 5.41 -8.34
CA ALA A 20 -7.80 6.68 -9.02
C ALA A 20 -7.47 6.54 -10.51
N PRO A 21 -7.65 7.62 -11.29
CA PRO A 21 -7.04 7.73 -12.61
C PRO A 21 -5.51 7.55 -12.54
N SER A 22 -4.93 7.01 -13.61
CA SER A 22 -3.48 6.70 -13.64
C SER A 22 -2.57 7.92 -13.48
N HIS A 23 -3.04 9.13 -13.81
CA HIS A 23 -2.23 10.36 -13.80
C HIS A 23 -2.26 11.13 -12.49
N GLN A 24 -3.13 10.75 -11.53
CA GLN A 24 -3.10 11.37 -10.20
C GLN A 24 -1.74 11.04 -9.55
N HIS A 25 -1.29 11.78 -8.54
CA HIS A 25 -0.10 11.41 -7.77
C HIS A 25 -0.48 10.43 -6.63
N ASP A 26 0.40 9.52 -6.25
CA ASP A 26 0.10 8.49 -5.23
C ASP A 26 -0.07 9.10 -3.84
N LEU A 27 0.77 10.07 -3.47
CA LEU A 27 0.63 10.81 -2.22
C LEU A 27 -0.73 11.53 -2.12
N SER A 28 -1.22 12.10 -3.23
CA SER A 28 -2.51 12.78 -3.26
C SER A 28 -3.66 11.80 -3.09
N LEU A 29 -3.55 10.59 -3.67
CA LEU A 29 -4.52 9.52 -3.46
C LEU A 29 -4.58 9.11 -1.99
N ALA A 30 -3.42 8.86 -1.38
CA ALA A 30 -3.34 8.45 0.02
C ALA A 30 -3.93 9.49 0.96
N ARG A 31 -3.67 10.79 0.73
CA ARG A 31 -4.25 11.87 1.55
C ARG A 31 -5.77 11.97 1.44
N GLN A 32 -6.33 11.66 0.27
CA GLN A 32 -7.76 11.86 0.00
C GLN A 32 -8.63 10.64 0.32
N GLN A 33 -8.10 9.43 0.15
CA GLN A 33 -8.89 8.20 0.16
C GLN A 33 -8.51 7.21 1.27
N THR A 34 -7.48 7.49 2.08
CA THR A 34 -7.20 6.67 3.25
C THR A 34 -8.20 7.03 4.34
N THR A 35 -9.08 6.09 4.71
CA THR A 35 -9.98 6.30 5.85
C THR A 35 -9.21 6.19 7.17
N PRO A 36 -9.66 6.86 8.24
CA PRO A 36 -8.96 6.86 9.52
C PRO A 36 -8.61 5.45 9.99
N LEU A 37 -7.34 5.28 10.35
CA LEU A 37 -6.81 4.04 10.91
C LEU A 37 -6.88 4.10 12.43
N PRO A 38 -6.79 2.95 13.14
CA PRO A 38 -6.82 2.93 14.60
C PRO A 38 -5.77 3.89 15.19
N LEU A 39 -6.16 4.65 16.23
CA LEU A 39 -5.29 5.61 16.89
C LEU A 39 -4.02 4.92 17.41
N GLY A 40 -2.86 5.52 17.13
CA GLY A 40 -1.55 4.99 17.50
C GLY A 40 -0.95 4.00 16.48
N SER A 41 -1.62 3.73 15.36
CA SER A 41 -1.11 2.82 14.32
C SER A 41 0.23 3.29 13.74
N LEU A 42 1.14 2.34 13.49
CA LEU A 42 2.37 2.56 12.74
C LEU A 42 2.13 2.23 11.26
N CYS A 43 2.13 3.27 10.42
CA CYS A 43 1.90 3.15 8.98
C CYS A 43 3.23 3.11 8.23
N VAL A 44 3.61 1.93 7.74
CA VAL A 44 4.76 1.76 6.85
C VAL A 44 4.33 2.04 5.42
N VAL A 45 4.98 3.01 4.76
CA VAL A 45 4.67 3.39 3.37
C VAL A 45 5.90 3.33 2.48
N ASP A 46 5.67 3.20 1.18
CA ASP A 46 6.77 3.29 0.19
C ASP A 46 7.34 4.72 0.13
N SER A 47 8.56 4.84 -0.36
CA SER A 47 9.29 6.10 -0.51
C SER A 47 8.56 7.16 -1.35
N GLY A 48 7.64 6.75 -2.25
CA GLY A 48 6.77 7.64 -3.01
C GLY A 48 5.71 8.37 -2.18
N TYR A 49 5.48 7.93 -0.93
CA TYR A 49 4.57 8.55 0.03
C TYR A 49 5.31 9.41 1.06
N GLN A 50 6.57 9.75 0.82
CA GLN A 50 7.33 10.65 1.70
C GLN A 50 6.58 11.98 1.90
N GLY A 51 6.34 12.35 3.16
CA GLY A 51 5.52 13.52 3.52
C GLY A 51 4.01 13.24 3.62
N LEU A 52 3.60 11.96 3.64
CA LEU A 52 2.25 11.57 4.03
C LEU A 52 2.06 11.79 5.52
N ILE A 53 0.96 12.44 5.87
CA ILE A 53 0.49 12.63 7.24
C ILE A 53 -0.86 11.94 7.31
N LEU A 54 -1.04 11.09 8.32
CA LEU A 54 -2.30 10.41 8.61
C LEU A 54 -2.65 10.72 10.05
N ASP A 55 -3.84 11.25 10.27
CA ASP A 55 -4.28 11.66 11.60
C ASP A 55 -4.30 10.47 12.56
N GLY A 56 -3.74 10.69 13.74
CA GLY A 56 -3.65 9.65 14.77
C GLY A 56 -2.65 8.52 14.48
N CYS A 57 -1.85 8.60 13.42
CA CYS A 57 -0.90 7.55 13.05
C CYS A 57 0.54 8.05 12.99
N ARG A 58 1.50 7.14 13.24
CA ARG A 58 2.92 7.38 12.96
C ARG A 58 3.24 6.85 11.57
N VAL A 59 3.61 7.71 10.64
CA VAL A 59 3.96 7.30 9.27
C VAL A 59 5.48 7.16 9.14
N VAL A 60 5.95 6.04 8.62
CA VAL A 60 7.37 5.76 8.37
C VAL A 60 7.61 5.30 6.94
N TRP A 61 8.72 5.73 6.37
CA TRP A 61 9.16 5.36 5.02
C TRP A 61 10.66 5.06 5.00
N PRO A 62 11.17 4.36 3.98
CA PRO A 62 12.60 4.09 3.85
C PRO A 62 13.45 5.36 3.81
N LEU A 63 14.58 5.33 4.51
CA LEU A 63 15.56 6.42 4.49
C LEU A 63 16.30 6.41 3.16
N LYS A 64 16.26 7.54 2.46
CA LYS A 64 17.00 7.72 1.20
C LYS A 64 18.48 7.94 1.49
N LYS A 65 19.32 7.39 0.62
CA LYS A 65 20.76 7.66 0.63
C LYS A 65 21.00 9.15 0.33
N PRO A 66 21.73 9.88 1.19
CA PRO A 66 22.10 11.28 0.92
C PRO A 66 23.05 11.39 -0.29
N ARG A 67 23.02 12.54 -0.97
CA ARG A 67 23.93 12.78 -2.11
C ARG A 67 25.38 12.76 -1.61
N GLN A 68 26.23 11.99 -2.29
CA GLN A 68 27.67 11.85 -1.97
C GLN A 68 28.01 11.24 -0.60
N ARG A 69 27.05 10.60 0.08
CA ARG A 69 27.29 9.93 1.38
C ARG A 69 26.61 8.57 1.41
N GLU A 70 27.13 7.66 2.23
CA GLU A 70 26.51 6.36 2.47
C GLU A 70 25.42 6.44 3.54
N LEU A 71 24.55 5.43 3.57
CA LEU A 71 23.67 5.22 4.71
C LEU A 71 24.49 4.71 5.90
N GLU A 72 24.24 5.30 7.07
CA GLU A 72 24.81 4.82 8.33
C GLU A 72 24.34 3.38 8.61
N PRO A 73 25.12 2.56 9.35
CA PRO A 73 24.75 1.18 9.66
C PRO A 73 23.35 1.05 10.28
N GLU A 74 22.97 1.97 11.15
CA GLU A 74 21.64 2.01 11.77
C GLU A 74 20.52 2.28 10.76
N GLN A 75 20.76 3.19 9.82
CA GLN A 75 19.81 3.50 8.74
C GLN A 75 19.65 2.31 7.79
N LYS A 76 20.73 1.57 7.52
CA LYS A 76 20.68 0.31 6.76
C LYS A 76 19.86 -0.74 7.49
N ALA A 77 20.09 -0.94 8.79
CA ALA A 77 19.33 -1.88 9.61
C ALA A 77 17.84 -1.52 9.67
N PHE A 78 17.51 -0.23 9.80
CA PHE A 78 16.13 0.26 9.71
C PHE A 78 15.48 -0.05 8.37
N ASN A 79 16.15 0.30 7.26
CA ASN A 79 15.66 0.01 5.91
C ASN A 79 15.52 -1.50 5.66
N GLN A 80 16.39 -2.33 6.22
CA GLN A 80 16.30 -3.79 6.13
C GLN A 80 15.04 -4.33 6.82
N ARG A 81 14.71 -3.82 8.02
CA ARG A 81 13.45 -4.15 8.71
C ARG A 81 12.23 -3.72 7.90
N LEU A 82 12.25 -2.51 7.33
CA LEU A 82 11.17 -2.06 6.45
C LEU A 82 11.06 -2.92 5.19
N ALA A 83 12.18 -3.38 4.61
CA ALA A 83 12.18 -4.26 3.46
C ALA A 83 11.50 -5.61 3.78
N GLN A 84 11.71 -6.17 4.97
CA GLN A 84 11.04 -7.40 5.41
C GLN A 84 9.51 -7.23 5.48
N VAL A 85 9.03 -6.10 6.00
CA VAL A 85 7.60 -5.76 6.01
C VAL A 85 7.07 -5.62 4.57
N ARG A 86 7.84 -4.98 3.68
CA ARG A 86 7.46 -4.80 2.28
C ARG A 86 7.28 -6.12 1.52
N VAL A 87 8.05 -7.16 1.83
CA VAL A 87 7.87 -8.48 1.19
C VAL A 87 6.44 -9.02 1.43
N LYS A 88 5.90 -8.86 2.65
CA LYS A 88 4.51 -9.26 2.95
C LYS A 88 3.50 -8.47 2.11
N VAL A 89 3.72 -7.15 1.99
CA VAL A 89 2.88 -6.26 1.17
C VAL A 89 2.92 -6.67 -0.31
N GLU A 90 4.10 -6.98 -0.84
CA GLU A 90 4.28 -7.42 -2.22
C GLU A 90 3.58 -8.77 -2.48
N HIS A 91 3.59 -9.68 -1.51
CA HIS A 91 2.79 -10.92 -1.59
C HIS A 91 1.28 -10.63 -1.64
N ALA A 92 0.76 -9.73 -0.81
CA ALA A 92 -0.66 -9.34 -0.86
C ALA A 92 -1.02 -8.70 -2.22
N ILE A 93 -0.18 -7.79 -2.74
CA ILE A 93 -0.36 -7.20 -4.06
C ILE A 93 -0.29 -8.27 -5.16
N ARG A 94 0.60 -9.25 -5.05
CA ARG A 94 0.69 -10.38 -5.99
C ARG A 94 -0.61 -11.19 -6.02
N ARG A 95 -1.21 -11.49 -4.86
CA ARG A 95 -2.51 -12.18 -4.77
C ARG A 95 -3.61 -11.41 -5.50
N LEU A 96 -3.64 -10.08 -5.34
CA LEU A 96 -4.54 -9.21 -6.11
C LEU A 96 -4.24 -9.26 -7.63
N LYS A 97 -2.97 -9.23 -8.03
CA LYS A 97 -2.56 -9.24 -9.45
C LYS A 97 -2.71 -10.58 -10.16
N VAL A 98 -3.18 -11.65 -9.49
CA VAL A 98 -3.62 -12.87 -10.18
C VAL A 98 -4.84 -12.58 -11.06
N PHE A 99 -5.72 -11.68 -10.61
CA PHE A 99 -6.89 -11.27 -11.38
C PHE A 99 -6.46 -10.42 -12.57
N ARG A 100 -6.83 -10.85 -13.79
CA ARG A 100 -6.54 -10.11 -15.05
C ARG A 100 -6.98 -8.65 -15.00
N LEU A 101 -8.03 -8.36 -14.22
CA LEU A 101 -8.53 -7.01 -13.96
C LEU A 101 -7.47 -6.06 -13.37
N LEU A 102 -6.52 -6.60 -12.58
CA LEU A 102 -5.47 -5.84 -11.88
C LEU A 102 -4.08 -6.06 -12.49
N LYS A 103 -3.90 -7.12 -13.30
CA LYS A 103 -2.62 -7.42 -13.99
C LYS A 103 -2.40 -6.57 -15.24
N GLY A 104 -3.46 -6.20 -15.95
CA GLY A 104 -3.39 -5.54 -17.27
C GLY A 104 -4.12 -4.22 -17.36
N ILE A 105 -4.22 -3.68 -18.59
CA ILE A 105 -5.00 -2.46 -18.85
C ILE A 105 -6.49 -2.78 -18.65
N TYR A 106 -7.08 -2.14 -17.65
CA TYR A 106 -8.51 -2.23 -17.40
C TYR A 106 -9.30 -1.50 -18.51
N ARG A 107 -10.11 -2.25 -19.26
CA ARG A 107 -10.97 -1.75 -20.36
C ARG A 107 -12.45 -1.62 -20.00
N GLY A 108 -12.85 -1.96 -18.78
CA GLY A 108 -14.25 -1.88 -18.35
C GLY A 108 -14.71 -0.47 -17.95
N ARG A 109 -16.00 -0.33 -17.62
CA ARG A 109 -16.55 0.93 -17.08
C ARG A 109 -15.84 1.32 -15.78
N ARG A 110 -15.26 2.51 -15.73
CA ARG A 110 -14.43 3.00 -14.60
C ARG A 110 -15.22 3.09 -13.28
N ARG A 111 -16.48 3.54 -13.34
CA ARG A 111 -17.37 3.68 -12.16
C ARG A 111 -17.54 2.39 -11.35
N GLY A 112 -17.41 1.22 -11.99
CA GLY A 112 -17.53 -0.08 -11.30
C GLY A 112 -16.19 -0.71 -10.90
N PHE A 113 -15.05 -0.04 -11.12
CA PHE A 113 -13.74 -0.62 -10.86
C PHE A 113 -13.49 -0.80 -9.35
N GLU A 114 -13.80 0.21 -8.55
CA GLU A 114 -13.64 0.18 -7.09
C GLU A 114 -14.43 -0.95 -6.43
N ARG A 115 -15.72 -1.07 -6.78
CA ARG A 115 -16.58 -2.14 -6.26
C ARG A 115 -16.04 -3.53 -6.62
N ARG A 116 -15.54 -3.71 -7.83
CA ARG A 116 -14.90 -4.97 -8.26
C ARG A 116 -13.62 -5.26 -7.48
N LEU A 117 -12.76 -4.24 -7.29
CA LEU A 117 -11.55 -4.38 -6.50
C LEU A 117 -11.87 -4.72 -5.03
N THR A 118 -12.89 -4.09 -4.45
CA THR A 118 -13.35 -4.36 -3.08
C THR A 118 -13.81 -5.81 -2.91
N LEU A 119 -14.61 -6.32 -3.86
CA LEU A 119 -15.04 -7.72 -3.84
C LEU A 119 -13.87 -8.70 -4.00
N ILE A 120 -12.91 -8.38 -4.87
CA ILE A 120 -11.69 -9.17 -5.05
C ILE A 120 -10.86 -9.17 -3.75
N ALA A 121 -10.71 -8.02 -3.09
CA ALA A 121 -9.98 -7.91 -1.82
C ALA A 121 -10.63 -8.78 -0.73
N GLY A 122 -11.97 -8.75 -0.62
CA GLY A 122 -12.71 -9.63 0.30
C GLY A 122 -12.51 -11.12 -0.01
N LEU A 123 -12.52 -11.51 -1.28
CA LEU A 123 -12.23 -12.90 -1.68
C LEU A 123 -10.80 -13.32 -1.35
N VAL A 124 -9.82 -12.42 -1.59
CA VAL A 124 -8.42 -12.67 -1.24
C VAL A 124 -8.27 -12.86 0.27
N ASN A 125 -8.89 -12.00 1.08
CA ASN A 125 -8.88 -12.13 2.54
C ASN A 125 -9.47 -13.47 3.00
N ARG A 126 -10.65 -13.85 2.50
CA ARG A 126 -11.28 -15.14 2.83
C ARG A 126 -10.38 -16.34 2.53
N ASN A 127 -9.61 -16.29 1.45
CA ASN A 127 -8.69 -17.37 1.08
C ASN A 127 -7.42 -17.43 1.96
N LEU A 128 -7.17 -16.45 2.84
CA LEU A 128 -6.09 -16.49 3.82
C LEU A 128 -6.49 -17.24 5.10
N GLU A 129 -7.78 -17.31 5.37
CA GLU A 129 -8.37 -17.93 6.56
C GLU A 129 -8.79 -19.39 6.32
N ALA A 130 -8.73 -19.85 5.07
CA ALA A 130 -9.11 -21.21 4.63
C ALA A 130 -7.89 -22.13 4.55
#